data_AF-A0A349W9N0-F1
#
_entry.id   AF-A0A349W9N0-F1
#
_cell.length_a   1.000
_cell.length_b   1.000
_cell.length_c   1.000
_cell.angle_alpha   90.00
_cell.angle_beta   90.00
_cell.angle_gamma   90.00
#
_symmetry.space_group_name_H-M   'P 1'
#
loop_
_entity.id
_entity.type
_entity.pdbx_description
1 polymer ?
#
loop_
_entity_poly.entity_id
_entity_poly.type
_entity_poly.pdbx_seq_one_letter_code
_entity_poly.pdbx_strand_id
1 'polypeptide(L)'
;MKHALCAPDMTSTAPPSDLCQLFYISRSLSTPQDVEQLLSSARRRNSQRDVTGVLLLSGGHFAQLLEGPAAALHETMAAIDADTRHTAVTRLIEENTAQRRFKDWSMAFCEAPGADDLIEQLLAGPPVTPERARRVMEGILAACRPMAASGLARYSRTSGARNS
;
A
#
# COMPACT_ATOMS: atom_id res chain seq x y z
N MET A 1 -45.00 -38.06 -15.09
CA MET A 1 -43.78 -37.36 -15.54
C MET A 1 -43.59 -36.17 -14.61
N LYS A 2 -42.70 -36.18 -13.61
CA LYS A 2 -41.27 -35.79 -13.62
C LYS A 2 -41.04 -34.40 -14.27
N HIS A 3 -40.11 -33.65 -13.67
CA HIS A 3 -39.62 -32.28 -13.97
C HIS A 3 -40.32 -31.16 -13.23
N ALA A 4 -39.68 -30.29 -12.44
CA ALA A 4 -38.40 -30.32 -11.71
C ALA A 4 -38.52 -29.15 -10.72
N LEU A 5 -38.27 -29.36 -9.43
CA LEU A 5 -38.02 -28.26 -8.51
C LEU A 5 -36.69 -27.62 -8.94
N CYS A 6 -36.76 -26.42 -9.50
CA CYS A 6 -35.59 -25.57 -9.66
C CYS A 6 -35.30 -24.96 -8.27
N ALA A 7 -34.36 -25.57 -7.54
CA ALA A 7 -33.77 -24.93 -6.38
C ALA A 7 -32.99 -23.69 -6.86
N PRO A 8 -33.05 -22.54 -6.17
CA PRO A 8 -32.10 -21.48 -6.44
C PRO A 8 -30.69 -21.98 -6.08
N ASP A 9 -29.81 -21.85 -7.07
CA ASP A 9 -28.39 -22.15 -7.00
C ASP A 9 -27.75 -21.49 -5.77
N MET A 10 -27.28 -22.32 -4.85
CA MET A 10 -26.37 -21.91 -3.78
C MET A 10 -24.94 -21.95 -4.33
N THR A 11 -24.49 -20.87 -4.97
CA THR A 11 -23.05 -20.66 -5.13
C THR A 11 -22.64 -19.25 -4.66
N SER A 12 -21.77 -19.26 -3.65
CA SER A 12 -21.00 -18.14 -3.09
C SER A 12 -21.71 -17.24 -2.05
N THR A 13 -21.94 -17.81 -0.87
CA THR A 13 -22.12 -17.04 0.38
C THR A 13 -20.74 -16.73 0.99
N ALA A 14 -19.92 -15.91 0.31
CA ALA A 14 -18.93 -15.14 1.06
C ALA A 14 -19.70 -13.99 1.73
N PRO A 15 -19.50 -13.71 3.04
CA PRO A 15 -20.06 -12.49 3.62
C PRO A 15 -19.59 -11.30 2.77
N PRO A 16 -20.37 -10.21 2.65
CA PRO A 16 -19.88 -9.00 2.01
C PRO A 16 -18.59 -8.63 2.72
N SER A 17 -17.47 -8.82 2.03
CA SER A 17 -16.18 -8.53 2.60
C SER A 17 -16.12 -7.01 2.72
N ASP A 18 -16.19 -6.48 3.94
CA ASP A 18 -15.87 -5.08 4.28
C ASP A 18 -14.41 -4.72 3.94
N LEU A 19 -13.70 -5.63 3.29
CA LEU A 19 -12.35 -5.49 2.80
C LEU A 19 -12.34 -4.51 1.63
N CYS A 20 -11.65 -3.40 1.86
CA CYS A 20 -11.36 -2.41 0.85
C CYS A 20 -9.85 -2.37 0.60
N GLN A 21 -9.49 -1.82 -0.55
CA GLN A 21 -8.13 -1.40 -0.86
C GLN A 21 -8.12 0.10 -1.14
N LEU A 22 -7.06 0.76 -0.67
CA LEU A 22 -6.83 2.18 -0.87
C LEU A 22 -5.41 2.38 -1.37
N PHE A 23 -5.27 3.01 -2.53
CA PHE A 23 -3.99 3.39 -3.10
C PHE A 23 -3.88 4.91 -3.14
N TYR A 24 -2.82 5.47 -2.58
CA TYR A 24 -2.55 6.91 -2.64
C TYR A 24 -1.09 7.19 -2.96
N ILE A 25 -0.86 8.40 -3.48
CA ILE A 25 0.48 8.97 -3.66
C ILE A 25 0.56 10.31 -2.94
N SER A 26 1.71 10.61 -2.34
CA SER A 26 1.99 11.90 -1.73
C SER A 26 3.44 12.31 -1.96
N ARG A 27 3.75 13.60 -1.80
CA ARG A 27 5.12 14.10 -1.82
C ARG A 27 5.74 13.91 -0.44
N SER A 28 6.85 13.19 -0.38
CA SER A 28 7.61 12.99 0.85
C SER A 28 8.38 14.25 1.23
N LEU A 29 8.31 14.60 2.52
CA LEU A 29 9.16 15.60 3.17
C LEU A 29 10.07 14.94 4.22
N SER A 30 10.14 13.61 4.20
CA SER A 30 10.75 12.79 5.24
C SER A 30 12.25 12.60 5.02
N THR A 31 13.01 12.58 6.11
CA THR A 31 14.36 12.02 6.12
C THR A 31 14.32 10.48 6.16
N PRO A 32 15.41 9.78 5.87
CA PRO A 32 15.46 8.32 6.02
C PRO A 32 15.08 7.84 7.44
N GLN A 33 15.46 8.59 8.47
CA GLN A 33 15.12 8.28 9.86
C GLN A 33 13.60 8.42 10.11
N ASP A 34 12.96 9.42 9.52
CA ASP A 34 11.51 9.61 9.62
C ASP A 34 10.75 8.43 8.99
N VAL A 35 11.27 7.89 7.88
CA VAL A 35 10.70 6.72 7.20
C VAL A 35 10.79 5.47 8.07
N GLU A 36 11.91 5.24 8.76
CA GLU A 36 12.03 4.12 9.71
C GLU A 36 11.01 4.22 10.86
N GLN A 37 10.83 5.42 11.43
CA GLN A 37 9.85 5.67 12.49
C GLN A 37 8.41 5.54 11.98
N LEU A 38 8.14 6.01 10.77
CA LEU A 38 6.86 5.84 10.08
C LEU A 38 6.53 4.36 9.94
N LEU A 39 7.46 3.55 9.42
CA LEU A 39 7.28 2.11 9.22
C LEU A 39 7.04 1.37 10.54
N SER A 40 7.81 1.68 11.58
CA SER A 40 7.61 1.09 12.92
C SER A 40 6.20 1.39 13.46
N SER A 41 5.78 2.65 13.37
CA SER A 41 4.47 3.09 13.84
C SER A 41 3.32 2.56 12.98
N ALA A 42 3.52 2.47 11.65
CA ALA A 42 2.56 1.91 10.71
C ALA A 42 2.35 0.42 10.99
N ARG A 43 3.43 -0.38 11.09
CA ARG A 43 3.34 -1.81 11.40
C ARG A 43 2.53 -2.07 12.67
N ARG A 44 2.86 -1.37 13.77
CA ARG A 44 2.15 -1.52 15.05
C ARG A 44 0.66 -1.20 14.94
N ARG A 45 0.31 -0.04 14.36
CA ARG A 45 -1.10 0.38 14.21
C ARG A 45 -1.87 -0.53 13.26
N ASN A 46 -1.24 -0.92 12.16
CA ASN A 46 -1.86 -1.74 11.14
C ASN A 46 -2.17 -3.15 11.65
N SER A 47 -1.25 -3.78 12.38
CA SER A 47 -1.52 -5.08 13.01
C SER A 47 -2.68 -5.04 14.00
N GLN A 48 -2.87 -3.92 14.73
CA GLN A 48 -3.98 -3.76 15.68
C GLN A 48 -5.34 -3.56 15.01
N ARG A 49 -5.35 -3.09 13.75
CA ARG A 49 -6.54 -2.69 13.00
C ARG A 49 -6.90 -3.65 11.85
N ASP A 50 -6.21 -4.79 11.78
CA ASP A 50 -6.29 -5.72 10.63
C ASP A 50 -6.07 -5.01 9.29
N VAL A 51 -5.08 -4.11 9.24
CA VAL A 51 -4.64 -3.43 8.02
C VAL A 51 -3.35 -4.08 7.54
N THR A 52 -3.28 -4.33 6.25
CA THR A 52 -2.08 -4.81 5.54
C THR A 52 -1.72 -3.84 4.44
N GLY A 53 -0.51 -3.95 3.89
CA GLY A 53 -0.16 -3.09 2.76
C GLY A 53 1.33 -2.99 2.48
N VAL A 54 1.65 -2.10 1.56
CA VAL A 54 3.00 -1.76 1.15
C VAL A 54 3.15 -0.25 1.03
N LEU A 55 4.24 0.27 1.57
CA LEU A 55 4.72 1.63 1.37
C LEU A 55 5.91 1.60 0.41
N LEU A 56 5.85 2.46 -0.59
CA LEU A 56 6.93 2.67 -1.53
C LEU A 56 7.46 4.09 -1.43
N LEU A 57 8.77 4.22 -1.61
CA LEU A 57 9.46 5.50 -1.72
C LEU A 57 10.23 5.54 -3.05
N SER A 58 9.92 6.55 -3.87
CA SER A 58 10.58 6.78 -5.17
C SER A 58 10.56 8.27 -5.48
N GLY A 59 11.70 8.86 -5.83
CA GLY A 59 11.74 10.21 -6.41
C GLY A 59 11.17 11.30 -5.51
N GLY A 60 11.31 11.13 -4.19
CA GLY A 60 10.71 12.04 -3.21
C GLY A 60 9.19 11.91 -3.06
N HIS A 61 8.60 10.82 -3.53
CA HIS A 61 7.17 10.52 -3.39
C HIS A 61 6.95 9.23 -2.59
N PHE A 62 5.93 9.25 -1.74
CA PHE A 62 5.36 8.04 -1.19
C PHE A 62 4.26 7.53 -2.10
N ALA A 63 4.25 6.22 -2.38
CA ALA A 63 3.11 5.52 -2.95
C ALA A 63 2.73 4.40 -2.00
N GLN A 64 1.51 4.39 -1.49
CA GLN A 64 1.09 3.42 -0.48
C GLN A 64 -0.21 2.74 -0.86
N LEU A 65 -0.22 1.42 -0.77
CA LEU A 65 -1.39 0.58 -0.92
C LEU A 65 -1.73 -0.02 0.44
N LEU A 66 -2.96 0.23 0.90
CA LEU A 66 -3.50 -0.28 2.15
C LEU A 66 -4.70 -1.17 1.87
N GLU A 67 -4.84 -2.24 2.65
CA GLU A 67 -5.93 -3.21 2.53
C GLU A 67 -6.46 -3.52 3.93
N GLY A 68 -7.78 -3.55 4.09
CA GLY A 68 -8.39 -3.85 5.39
C GLY A 68 -9.86 -3.48 5.44
N PRO A 69 -10.50 -3.63 6.61
CA PRO A 69 -11.87 -3.18 6.82
C PRO A 69 -12.03 -1.70 6.47
N ALA A 70 -13.10 -1.32 5.78
CA ALA A 70 -13.34 0.06 5.34
C ALA A 70 -13.20 1.09 6.48
N ALA A 71 -13.76 0.80 7.66
CA ALA A 71 -13.63 1.65 8.84
C ALA A 71 -12.18 1.81 9.30
N ALA A 72 -11.41 0.71 9.32
CA ALA A 72 -10.00 0.72 9.70
C ALA A 72 -9.13 1.49 8.70
N LEU A 73 -9.43 1.39 7.40
CA LEU A 73 -8.76 2.19 6.37
C LEU A 73 -9.09 3.67 6.51
N HIS A 74 -10.34 4.03 6.78
CA HIS A 74 -10.73 5.42 6.98
C HIS A 74 -10.01 6.05 8.19
N GLU A 75 -9.95 5.35 9.33
CA GLU A 75 -9.19 5.82 10.50
C GLU A 75 -7.68 5.92 10.23
N THR A 76 -7.15 5.00 9.43
CA THR A 76 -5.72 5.00 9.06
C THR A 76 -5.43 6.17 8.13
N MET A 77 -6.30 6.44 7.16
CA MET A 77 -6.19 7.59 6.27
C MET A 77 -6.33 8.92 6.99
N ALA A 78 -7.23 9.06 7.95
CA ALA A 78 -7.33 10.29 8.73
C ALA A 78 -6.00 10.62 9.45
N ALA A 79 -5.32 9.60 9.98
CA ALA A 79 -4.01 9.77 10.61
C ALA A 79 -2.89 10.05 9.58
N ILE A 80 -3.00 9.51 8.37
CA ILE A 80 -2.07 9.76 7.26
C ILE A 80 -2.25 11.18 6.73
N ASP A 81 -3.48 11.65 6.51
CA ASP A 81 -3.77 12.99 6.00
C ASP A 81 -3.28 14.09 6.96
N ALA A 82 -3.26 13.82 8.28
CA ALA A 82 -2.74 14.74 9.29
C ALA A 82 -1.22 14.68 9.50
N ASP A 83 -0.52 13.74 8.85
CA ASP A 83 0.92 13.54 9.05
C ASP A 83 1.73 14.62 8.34
N THR A 84 2.60 15.33 9.06
CA THR A 84 3.39 16.44 8.50
C THR A 84 4.60 15.98 7.69
N ARG A 85 4.89 14.68 7.68
CA ARG A 85 6.03 14.08 6.96
C ARG A 85 5.81 13.96 5.44
N HIS A 86 4.62 14.30 4.96
CA HIS A 86 4.29 14.34 3.53
C HIS A 86 3.27 15.44 3.22
N THR A 87 3.05 15.70 1.93
CA THR A 87 2.06 16.67 1.45
C THR A 87 1.49 16.22 0.11
N ALA A 88 0.54 16.97 -0.45
CA ALA A 88 -0.08 16.70 -1.75
C ALA A 88 -0.63 15.26 -1.88
N VAL A 89 -1.34 14.80 -0.85
CA VAL A 89 -1.95 13.46 -0.84
C VAL A 89 -3.01 13.37 -1.94
N THR A 90 -2.84 12.44 -2.86
CA THR A 90 -3.76 12.13 -3.94
C THR A 90 -4.20 10.68 -3.80
N ARG A 91 -5.49 10.47 -3.47
CA ARG A 91 -6.10 9.14 -3.44
C ARG A 91 -6.44 8.72 -4.87
N LEU A 92 -5.94 7.57 -5.28
CA LEU A 92 -6.00 7.09 -6.66
C LEU A 92 -6.98 5.93 -6.83
N ILE A 93 -7.07 5.07 -5.81
CA ILE A 93 -7.98 3.93 -5.76
C ILE A 93 -8.57 3.90 -4.35
N GLU A 94 -9.88 3.74 -4.26
CA GLU A 94 -10.58 3.39 -3.02
C GLU A 94 -11.77 2.51 -3.43
N GLU A 95 -11.64 1.20 -3.28
CA GLU A 95 -12.64 0.24 -3.76
C GLU A 95 -12.69 -1.02 -2.89
N ASN A 96 -13.83 -1.71 -2.92
CA ASN A 96 -13.95 -3.04 -2.33
C ASN A 96 -13.06 -4.04 -3.08
N THR A 97 -12.39 -4.92 -2.34
CA THR A 97 -11.59 -6.01 -2.91
C THR A 97 -12.04 -7.35 -2.31
N ALA A 98 -12.02 -8.39 -3.13
CA ALA A 98 -12.39 -9.73 -2.70
C ALA A 98 -11.32 -10.38 -1.80
N GLN A 99 -10.03 -10.01 -1.98
CA GLN A 99 -8.91 -10.63 -1.30
C GLN A 99 -7.76 -9.64 -1.07
N ARG A 100 -6.98 -9.85 -0.01
CA ARG A 100 -5.75 -9.11 0.29
C ARG A 100 -4.62 -9.56 -0.62
N ARG A 101 -3.91 -8.61 -1.22
CA ARG A 101 -2.65 -8.82 -1.96
C ARG A 101 -1.46 -8.99 -1.02
N PHE A 102 -1.48 -8.35 0.15
CA PHE A 102 -0.36 -8.33 1.11
C PHE A 102 -0.70 -8.99 2.46
N LYS A 103 -1.42 -10.11 2.45
CA LYS A 103 -1.94 -10.80 3.65
C LYS A 103 -0.90 -11.04 4.76
N ASP A 104 0.37 -11.25 4.40
CA ASP A 104 1.44 -11.58 5.36
C ASP A 104 2.17 -10.33 5.92
N TRP A 105 1.80 -9.13 5.48
CA TRP A 105 2.55 -7.91 5.74
C TRP A 105 1.66 -6.78 6.27
N SER A 106 1.77 -6.50 7.57
CA SER A 106 1.09 -5.32 8.16
C SER A 106 1.57 -4.01 7.51
N MET A 107 2.84 -3.95 7.10
CA MET A 107 3.38 -2.91 6.22
C MET A 107 4.73 -3.34 5.63
N ALA A 108 4.73 -3.73 4.36
CA ALA A 108 5.94 -3.91 3.58
C ALA A 108 6.55 -2.55 3.20
N PHE A 109 7.86 -2.51 2.97
CA PHE A 109 8.56 -1.32 2.49
C PHE A 109 9.44 -1.68 1.31
N CYS A 110 9.33 -0.91 0.23
CA CYS A 110 10.14 -1.07 -0.97
C CYS A 110 10.65 0.29 -1.45
N GLU A 111 11.94 0.38 -1.74
CA GLU A 111 12.46 1.44 -2.59
C GLU A 111 12.29 0.99 -4.05
N ALA A 112 11.71 1.86 -4.88
CA ALA A 112 11.44 1.55 -6.29
C ALA A 112 12.19 2.53 -7.21
N PRO A 113 13.54 2.62 -7.14
CA PRO A 113 14.29 3.55 -7.99
C PRO A 113 13.99 3.26 -9.46
N GLY A 114 13.45 4.25 -10.19
CA GLY A 114 12.95 4.09 -11.56
C GLY A 114 11.42 4.08 -11.70
N ALA A 115 10.66 4.11 -10.60
CA ALA A 115 9.22 4.40 -10.63
C ALA A 115 8.93 5.92 -10.64
N ASP A 116 9.97 6.76 -10.57
CA ASP A 116 9.90 8.21 -10.47
C ASP A 116 9.12 8.81 -11.64
N ASP A 117 9.52 8.46 -12.87
CA ASP A 117 8.87 8.92 -14.10
C ASP A 117 7.39 8.52 -14.17
N LEU A 118 7.05 7.32 -13.68
CA LEU A 118 5.66 6.84 -13.67
C LEU A 118 4.80 7.65 -12.70
N ILE A 119 5.34 7.95 -11.52
CA ILE A 119 4.66 8.76 -10.50
C ILE A 119 4.48 10.20 -11.01
N GLU A 120 5.54 10.82 -11.53
CA GLU A 120 5.48 12.18 -12.04
C GLU A 120 4.50 12.32 -13.21
N GLN A 121 4.53 11.40 -14.17
CA GLN A 121 3.57 11.39 -15.27
C GLN A 121 2.13 11.26 -14.76
N LEU A 122 1.89 10.42 -13.75
CA LEU A 122 0.57 10.24 -13.17
C LEU A 122 0.05 11.56 -12.59
N LEU A 123 0.88 12.26 -11.82
CA LEU A 123 0.53 13.51 -11.14
C LEU A 123 0.45 14.72 -12.08
N ALA A 124 1.25 14.76 -13.16
CA ALA A 124 1.30 15.86 -14.12
C ALA A 124 0.23 15.81 -15.23
N GLY A 125 -0.53 14.71 -15.32
CA GLY A 125 -1.47 14.46 -16.42
C GLY A 125 -2.90 14.93 -16.16
N PRO A 126 -3.85 14.60 -17.08
CA PRO A 126 -5.29 14.79 -16.85
C PRO A 126 -5.76 14.03 -15.60
N PRO A 127 -6.99 14.31 -15.09
CA PRO A 127 -7.55 13.65 -13.91
C PRO A 127 -7.28 12.15 -13.94
N VAL A 128 -6.71 11.63 -12.86
CA VAL A 128 -6.32 10.22 -12.81
C VAL A 128 -7.56 9.35 -12.88
N THR A 129 -7.71 8.61 -13.98
CA THR A 129 -8.78 7.61 -14.09
C THR A 129 -8.41 6.35 -13.31
N PRO A 130 -9.40 5.57 -12.83
CA PRO A 130 -9.15 4.31 -12.13
C PRO A 130 -8.27 3.33 -12.92
N GLU A 131 -8.40 3.26 -14.24
CA GLU A 131 -7.59 2.39 -15.10
C GLU A 131 -6.12 2.83 -15.10
N ARG A 132 -5.88 4.13 -15.13
CA ARG A 132 -4.53 4.71 -15.09
C ARG A 132 -3.90 4.50 -13.72
N ALA A 133 -4.67 4.71 -12.64
CA ALA A 133 -4.25 4.43 -11.29
C ALA A 133 -3.84 2.96 -11.11
N ARG A 134 -4.67 2.01 -11.60
CA ARG A 134 -4.37 0.57 -11.54
C ARG A 134 -3.11 0.22 -12.33
N ARG A 135 -2.93 0.77 -13.53
CA ARG A 135 -1.70 0.54 -14.32
C ARG A 135 -0.45 1.02 -13.58
N VAL A 136 -0.50 2.19 -12.95
CA VAL A 136 0.62 2.71 -12.17
C VAL A 136 0.86 1.88 -10.91
N MET A 137 -0.19 1.51 -10.18
CA MET A 137 -0.08 0.59 -9.04
C MET A 137 0.63 -0.70 -9.45
N GLU A 138 0.18 -1.38 -10.51
CA GLU A 138 0.82 -2.61 -10.99
C GLU A 138 2.26 -2.38 -11.45
N GLY A 139 2.55 -1.27 -12.14
CA GLY A 139 3.91 -0.92 -12.57
C GLY A 139 4.86 -0.67 -11.39
N ILE A 140 4.38 0.03 -10.37
CA ILE A 140 5.12 0.32 -9.13
C ILE A 140 5.35 -0.98 -8.33
N LEU A 141 4.33 -1.83 -8.23
CA LEU A 141 4.44 -3.14 -7.58
C LEU A 141 5.41 -4.07 -8.32
N ALA A 142 5.46 -4.01 -9.66
CA ALA A 142 6.41 -4.77 -10.46
C ALA A 142 7.85 -4.23 -10.37
N ALA A 143 8.01 -2.91 -10.22
CA ALA A 143 9.31 -2.26 -10.02
C ALA A 143 9.87 -2.48 -8.61
N CYS A 144 9.03 -2.87 -7.64
CA CYS A 144 9.51 -3.38 -6.36
C CYS A 144 10.43 -4.57 -6.59
N ARG A 145 11.72 -4.41 -6.33
CA ARG A 145 12.53 -5.56 -5.96
C ARG A 145 12.11 -5.97 -4.55
N PRO A 146 11.47 -7.13 -4.35
CA PRO A 146 11.08 -7.52 -3.02
C PRO A 146 12.34 -7.67 -2.16
N MET A 147 12.50 -6.79 -1.16
CA MET A 147 13.40 -7.08 -0.04
C MET A 147 12.88 -8.29 0.79
N ALA A 148 11.68 -8.77 0.46
CA ALA A 148 10.97 -9.86 1.10
C ALA A 148 11.26 -11.28 0.55
N ALA A 149 12.11 -11.46 -0.47
CA ALA A 149 12.44 -12.80 -0.97
C ALA A 149 13.64 -13.46 -0.25
N SER A 150 14.23 -12.81 0.76
CA SER A 150 15.29 -13.42 1.57
C SER A 150 14.95 -13.16 3.02
N GLY A 151 14.59 -14.21 3.76
CA GLY A 151 14.33 -14.21 5.20
C GLY A 151 15.57 -13.83 6.02
N LEU A 152 16.09 -12.63 5.82
CA LEU A 152 17.20 -12.04 6.52
C LEU A 152 16.81 -10.59 6.79
N ALA A 153 16.30 -10.37 8.00
CA ALA A 153 16.49 -9.12 8.69
C ALA A 153 17.94 -8.66 8.48
N ARG A 154 18.16 -7.64 7.66
CA ARG A 154 19.41 -6.89 7.64
C ARG A 154 19.10 -5.44 7.98
N TYR A 155 18.82 -5.25 9.26
CA TYR A 155 19.25 -4.05 9.95
C TYR A 155 20.76 -4.20 10.20
N SER A 156 21.57 -3.45 9.47
CA SER A 156 22.90 -2.96 9.87
C SER A 156 23.71 -2.58 8.64
N ARG A 157 23.95 -1.28 8.49
CA ARG A 157 25.30 -0.81 8.20
C ARG A 157 25.57 0.49 8.98
N THR A 158 25.56 0.39 10.31
CA THR A 158 26.46 1.24 11.11
C THR A 158 27.79 0.51 11.23
N SER A 159 28.81 1.06 10.58
CA SER A 159 30.20 0.87 10.99
C SER A 159 31.03 1.99 10.35
N GLY A 160 31.00 3.15 11.00
CA GLY A 160 32.23 3.92 11.09
C GLY A 160 33.24 3.09 11.87
N ALA A 161 34.41 2.84 11.27
CA ALA A 161 35.71 2.66 11.93
C ALA A 161 36.72 2.15 10.89
N ARG A 162 37.63 3.03 10.47
CA ARG A 162 39.05 2.66 10.41
C ARG A 162 39.89 3.91 10.64
N ASN A 163 40.40 3.98 11.86
CA ASN A 163 41.52 4.80 12.27
C ASN A 163 42.81 4.09 11.83
N SER A 164 43.66 4.76 11.08
CA SER A 164 45.14 4.74 11.14
C SER A 164 45.68 5.65 10.04
#